data_AF-A0A972SAR9-F1
#
_entry.id   AF-A0A972SAR9-F1
#
_cell.length_a   1.000
_cell.length_b   1.000
_cell.length_c   1.000
_cell.angle_alpha   90.00
_cell.angle_beta   90.00
_cell.angle_gamma   90.00
#
_symmetry.space_group_name_H-M   'P 1'
#
loop_
_entity.id
_entity.type
_entity.pdbx_description
1 polymer ?
#
loop_
_entity_poly.entity_id
_entity_poly.type
_entity_poly.pdbx_seq_one_letter_code
_entity_poly.pdbx_strand_id
1 'polypeptide(L)'
;MESRLEEAVMIKENSKKDFLDFLDRKIKEFGGEGSREEILEFADKIYTFLNKNETKKRESLKEVVKFNKTFSLFELLDMARRDDREIEILNFYRGVPIRSRAEILEFEDDMVVLKTLNIQLMAMKIQKRAFILKGDIFPQNLRGEVDTVNFLNGTVILKNLRYYFDTSFYKRMDDLRVEPKYPLYINCIKEFSRYEAWIVEISKNRISFITKSGELERGDLVNIHPLFWEDEELAFKLKIEERYFYEGYFHYSGEMDAEKKIEERFYDLIEKIKKEAQTELKEELAYYVA
;
A
#
# COMPACT_ATOMS: atom_id res chain seq x y z
N MET A 1 -16.97 8.28 -18.41
CA MET A 1 -15.57 8.15 -17.93
C MET A 1 -14.94 6.88 -18.49
N GLU A 2 -15.71 5.78 -18.56
CA GLU A 2 -15.36 4.52 -19.22
C GLU A 2 -14.98 4.66 -20.70
N SER A 3 -15.76 5.37 -21.52
CA SER A 3 -15.44 5.54 -22.95
C SER A 3 -14.11 6.28 -23.20
N ARG A 4 -13.70 7.14 -22.26
CA ARG A 4 -12.45 7.94 -22.36
C ARG A 4 -11.20 7.13 -22.02
N LEU A 5 -11.36 6.08 -21.20
CA LEU A 5 -10.28 5.14 -20.85
C LEU A 5 -10.14 4.06 -21.92
N GLU A 6 -11.25 3.60 -22.51
CA GLU A 6 -11.23 2.65 -23.64
C GLU A 6 -10.57 3.26 -24.89
N GLU A 7 -10.85 4.53 -25.22
CA GLU A 7 -10.20 5.22 -26.33
C GLU A 7 -8.69 5.42 -26.10
N ALA A 8 -8.28 5.79 -24.89
CA ALA A 8 -6.86 5.99 -24.57
C ALA A 8 -6.04 4.69 -24.61
N VAL A 9 -6.67 3.55 -24.29
CA VAL A 9 -6.05 2.22 -24.37
C VAL A 9 -5.98 1.73 -25.81
N MET A 10 -7.03 1.93 -26.61
CA MET A 10 -7.08 1.56 -28.04
C MET A 10 -6.07 2.34 -28.89
N ILE A 11 -5.85 3.63 -28.60
CA ILE A 11 -4.91 4.49 -29.34
C ILE A 11 -3.44 4.07 -29.09
N LYS A 12 -3.14 3.37 -27.99
CA LYS A 12 -1.80 2.87 -27.64
C LYS A 12 -1.45 1.52 -28.28
N GLU A 13 -2.42 0.85 -28.93
CA GLU A 13 -2.14 -0.34 -29.75
C GLU A 13 -1.48 0.03 -31.09
N ASN A 14 -1.71 1.25 -31.56
CA ASN A 14 -1.00 1.83 -32.70
C ASN A 14 0.16 2.71 -32.17
N SER A 15 1.25 2.72 -32.93
CA SER A 15 2.61 3.20 -32.63
C SER A 15 2.77 4.47 -31.75
N LYS A 16 4.00 4.72 -31.24
CA LYS A 16 4.40 5.97 -30.53
C LYS A 16 3.89 7.24 -31.25
N LYS A 17 3.80 7.18 -32.58
CA LYS A 17 3.28 8.24 -33.44
C LYS A 17 1.80 8.55 -33.17
N ASP A 18 0.95 7.54 -32.98
CA ASP A 18 -0.49 7.71 -32.79
C ASP A 18 -0.84 8.34 -31.44
N PHE A 19 -0.05 8.02 -30.40
CA PHE A 19 -0.16 8.69 -29.09
C PHE A 19 0.26 10.16 -29.16
N LEU A 20 1.33 10.47 -29.92
CA LEU A 20 1.79 11.84 -30.12
C LEU A 20 0.80 12.66 -30.96
N ASP A 21 0.24 12.07 -32.02
CA ASP A 21 -0.77 12.71 -32.87
C ASP A 21 -2.08 12.98 -32.08
N PHE A 22 -2.45 12.09 -31.15
CA PHE A 22 -3.57 12.31 -30.22
C PHE A 22 -3.33 13.49 -29.28
N LEU A 23 -2.15 13.58 -28.67
CA LEU A 23 -1.79 14.69 -27.78
C LEU A 23 -1.74 16.02 -28.54
N ASP A 24 -1.16 16.04 -29.73
CA ASP A 24 -1.08 17.23 -30.59
C ASP A 24 -2.49 17.74 -30.97
N ARG A 25 -3.44 16.84 -31.24
CA ARG A 25 -4.85 17.17 -31.48
C ARG A 25 -5.53 17.76 -30.24
N LYS A 26 -5.32 17.17 -29.06
CA LYS A 26 -5.93 17.65 -27.81
C LYS A 26 -5.38 19.01 -27.40
N ILE A 27 -4.07 19.25 -27.57
CA ILE A 27 -3.45 20.53 -27.22
C ILE A 27 -3.96 21.67 -28.11
N LYS A 28 -4.20 21.40 -29.40
CA LYS A 28 -4.88 22.34 -30.31
C LYS A 28 -6.34 22.59 -29.96
N GLU A 29 -7.06 21.57 -29.46
CA GLU A 29 -8.45 21.71 -28.98
C GLU A 29 -8.56 22.54 -27.69
N PHE A 30 -7.51 22.56 -26.85
CA PHE A 30 -7.52 23.26 -25.55
C PHE A 30 -6.74 24.58 -25.51
N GLY A 31 -6.27 25.08 -26.66
CA GLY A 31 -5.70 26.43 -26.80
C GLY A 31 -4.35 26.65 -26.10
N GLY A 32 -3.47 25.65 -26.06
CA GLY A 32 -2.20 25.74 -25.34
C GLY A 32 -1.13 26.60 -26.03
N GLU A 33 -0.71 27.68 -25.38
CA GLU A 33 0.47 28.51 -25.71
C GLU A 33 1.79 27.83 -25.29
N GLY A 34 2.15 26.71 -25.92
CA GLY A 34 3.43 26.03 -25.69
C GLY A 34 4.14 25.74 -27.01
N SER A 35 5.47 25.84 -27.02
CA SER A 35 6.24 25.44 -28.20
C SER A 35 6.11 23.94 -28.44
N ARG A 36 6.18 23.51 -29.70
CA ARG A 36 6.06 22.09 -30.08
C ARG A 36 7.08 21.21 -29.36
N GLU A 37 8.29 21.73 -29.10
CA GLU A 37 9.32 20.99 -28.35
C GLU A 37 8.94 20.75 -26.88
N GLU A 38 8.38 21.74 -26.18
CA GLU A 38 7.96 21.60 -24.77
C GLU A 38 6.82 20.59 -24.62
N ILE A 39 5.90 20.58 -25.59
CA ILE A 39 4.80 19.62 -25.68
C ILE A 39 5.34 18.20 -25.86
N LEU A 40 6.31 18.01 -26.76
CA LEU A 40 6.92 16.71 -27.02
C LEU A 40 7.72 16.22 -25.81
N GLU A 41 8.42 17.11 -25.10
CA GLU A 41 9.17 16.75 -23.90
C GLU A 41 8.23 16.36 -22.75
N PHE A 42 7.12 17.08 -22.56
CA PHE A 42 6.09 16.73 -21.59
C PHE A 42 5.41 15.40 -21.94
N ALA A 43 5.09 15.18 -23.22
CA ALA A 43 4.52 13.94 -23.72
C ALA A 43 5.48 12.74 -23.52
N ASP A 44 6.78 12.91 -23.77
CA ASP A 44 7.78 11.86 -23.57
C ASP A 44 8.02 11.58 -22.07
N LYS A 45 7.94 12.60 -21.21
CA LYS A 45 7.92 12.43 -19.73
C LYS A 45 6.69 11.67 -19.25
N ILE A 46 5.49 11.99 -19.75
CA ILE A 46 4.26 11.24 -19.45
C ILE A 46 4.38 9.81 -19.98
N TYR A 47 4.83 9.61 -21.22
CA TYR A 47 5.03 8.31 -21.83
C TYR A 47 6.02 7.43 -21.04
N THR A 48 7.13 8.03 -20.58
CA THR A 48 8.16 7.38 -19.77
C THR A 48 7.66 7.07 -18.35
N PHE A 49 6.90 7.98 -17.74
CA PHE A 49 6.26 7.79 -16.44
C PHE A 49 5.22 6.65 -16.48
N LEU A 50 4.40 6.60 -17.53
CA LEU A 50 3.46 5.50 -17.77
C LEU A 50 4.21 4.17 -18.00
N ASN A 51 5.31 4.18 -18.74
CA ASN A 51 6.03 2.95 -19.09
C ASN A 51 6.92 2.35 -17.98
N LYS A 52 7.34 3.11 -16.96
CA LYS A 52 8.31 2.63 -15.95
C LYS A 52 7.76 1.60 -14.95
N ASN A 53 6.45 1.37 -14.86
CA ASN A 53 5.84 0.46 -13.86
C ASN A 53 4.75 -0.49 -14.41
N GLU A 54 4.69 -0.73 -15.72
CA GLU A 54 3.42 -1.13 -16.35
C GLU A 54 3.23 -2.58 -16.81
N THR A 55 4.23 -3.46 -16.94
CA THR A 55 3.96 -4.77 -17.59
C THR A 55 2.96 -5.64 -16.81
N LYS A 56 3.18 -5.85 -15.50
CA LYS A 56 2.25 -6.60 -14.63
C LYS A 56 0.91 -5.87 -14.44
N LYS A 57 0.96 -4.53 -14.32
CA LYS A 57 -0.25 -3.71 -14.17
C LYS A 57 -1.11 -3.75 -15.45
N ARG A 58 -0.50 -3.73 -16.62
CA ARG A 58 -1.16 -3.89 -17.94
C ARG A 58 -1.76 -5.27 -18.11
N GLU A 59 -1.05 -6.34 -17.73
CA GLU A 59 -1.59 -7.70 -17.75
C GLU A 59 -2.82 -7.81 -16.84
N SER A 60 -2.74 -7.29 -15.61
CA SER A 60 -3.88 -7.27 -14.70
C SER A 60 -5.06 -6.42 -15.23
N LEU A 61 -4.78 -5.30 -15.91
CA LEU A 61 -5.81 -4.49 -16.56
C LEU A 61 -6.45 -5.21 -17.75
N LYS A 62 -5.67 -5.93 -18.56
CA LYS A 62 -6.19 -6.75 -19.67
C LYS A 62 -7.08 -7.89 -19.16
N GLU A 63 -6.68 -8.55 -18.07
CA GLU A 63 -7.50 -9.55 -17.39
C GLU A 63 -8.81 -8.95 -16.91
N VAL A 64 -8.77 -7.81 -16.19
CA VAL A 64 -9.98 -7.14 -15.71
C VAL A 64 -10.87 -6.67 -16.85
N VAL A 65 -10.33 -6.09 -17.93
CA VAL A 65 -11.13 -5.67 -19.10
C VAL A 65 -11.76 -6.87 -19.80
N LYS A 66 -11.02 -7.97 -19.99
CA LYS A 66 -11.55 -9.21 -20.57
C LYS A 66 -12.64 -9.82 -19.68
N PHE A 67 -12.44 -9.77 -18.37
CA PHE A 67 -13.39 -10.29 -17.40
C PHE A 67 -14.63 -9.41 -17.27
N ASN A 68 -14.49 -8.07 -17.24
CA ASN A 68 -15.59 -7.11 -17.23
C ASN A 68 -16.42 -7.11 -18.52
N LYS A 69 -15.83 -7.51 -19.65
CA LYS A 69 -16.59 -7.82 -20.87
C LYS A 69 -17.50 -9.03 -20.71
N THR A 70 -17.23 -9.88 -19.71
CA THR A 70 -17.99 -11.10 -19.41
C THR A 70 -18.92 -10.92 -18.20
N PHE A 71 -18.45 -10.25 -17.15
CA PHE A 71 -19.16 -10.03 -15.89
C PHE A 71 -18.79 -8.67 -15.28
N SER A 72 -19.79 -7.83 -15.05
CA SER A 72 -19.70 -6.62 -14.23
C SER A 72 -19.37 -6.93 -12.76
N LEU A 73 -18.83 -5.96 -12.03
CA LEU A 73 -18.58 -6.11 -10.58
C LEU A 73 -19.85 -6.50 -9.81
N PHE A 74 -21.01 -5.97 -10.21
CA PHE A 74 -22.31 -6.32 -9.64
C PHE A 74 -22.63 -7.80 -9.81
N GLU A 75 -22.41 -8.35 -11.00
CA GLU A 75 -22.62 -9.79 -11.26
C GLU A 75 -21.67 -10.66 -10.42
N LEU A 76 -20.44 -10.20 -10.18
CA LEU A 76 -19.49 -10.93 -9.32
C LEU A 76 -19.87 -10.91 -7.85
N LEU A 77 -20.35 -9.77 -7.35
CA LEU A 77 -20.90 -9.66 -5.99
C LEU A 77 -22.13 -10.56 -5.83
N ASP A 78 -23.00 -10.58 -6.83
CA ASP A 78 -24.18 -11.44 -6.82
C ASP A 78 -23.84 -12.92 -6.90
N MET A 79 -22.86 -13.31 -7.73
CA MET A 79 -22.32 -14.67 -7.76
C MET A 79 -21.74 -15.08 -6.42
N ALA A 80 -20.93 -14.22 -5.79
CA ALA A 80 -20.36 -14.51 -4.49
C ALA A 80 -21.42 -14.76 -3.42
N ARG A 81 -22.46 -13.92 -3.40
CA ARG A 81 -23.58 -14.05 -2.46
C ARG A 81 -24.44 -15.28 -2.75
N ARG A 82 -24.82 -15.51 -4.01
CA ARG A 82 -25.69 -16.65 -4.40
C ARG A 82 -25.02 -18.00 -4.17
N ASP A 83 -23.72 -18.07 -4.40
CA ASP A 83 -22.93 -19.29 -4.22
C ASP A 83 -22.42 -19.48 -2.77
N ASP A 84 -22.78 -18.59 -1.83
CA ASP A 84 -22.28 -18.58 -0.45
C ASP A 84 -20.74 -18.64 -0.36
N ARG A 85 -20.08 -17.90 -1.25
CA ARG A 85 -18.62 -17.87 -1.31
C ARG A 85 -18.06 -16.78 -0.41
N GLU A 86 -17.18 -17.21 0.49
CA GLU A 86 -16.40 -16.30 1.30
C GLU A 86 -15.36 -15.54 0.47
N ILE A 87 -15.23 -14.25 0.74
CA ILE A 87 -14.22 -13.36 0.17
C ILE A 87 -13.17 -13.06 1.24
N GLU A 88 -11.93 -12.78 0.85
CA GLU A 88 -10.88 -12.45 1.81
C GLU A 88 -10.68 -10.95 1.94
N ILE A 89 -10.68 -10.45 3.17
CA ILE A 89 -10.44 -9.04 3.50
C ILE A 89 -9.05 -8.89 4.10
N LEU A 90 -8.35 -7.82 3.71
CA LEU A 90 -7.06 -7.44 4.25
C LEU A 90 -7.08 -5.98 4.70
N ASN A 91 -6.57 -5.76 5.91
CA ASN A 91 -6.22 -4.47 6.46
C ASN A 91 -4.87 -4.57 7.15
N PHE A 92 -4.28 -3.43 7.49
CA PHE A 92 -3.05 -3.37 8.27
C PHE A 92 -3.26 -2.50 9.52
N TYR A 93 -2.74 -2.94 10.65
CA TYR A 93 -2.66 -2.12 11.85
C TYR A 93 -1.20 -2.11 12.32
N ARG A 94 -0.57 -0.94 12.33
CA ARG A 94 0.88 -0.78 12.59
C ARG A 94 1.75 -1.68 11.71
N GLY A 95 1.40 -1.78 10.42
CA GLY A 95 2.06 -2.67 9.46
C GLY A 95 1.74 -4.17 9.61
N VAL A 96 1.05 -4.59 10.67
CA VAL A 96 0.66 -5.99 10.90
C VAL A 96 -0.60 -6.31 10.09
N PRO A 97 -0.59 -7.36 9.24
CA PRO A 97 -1.75 -7.73 8.45
C PRO A 97 -2.86 -8.32 9.34
N ILE A 98 -4.05 -7.76 9.23
CA ILE A 98 -5.29 -8.28 9.80
C ILE A 98 -6.11 -8.81 8.61
N ARG A 99 -6.25 -10.13 8.54
CA ARG A 99 -6.90 -10.85 7.45
C ARG A 99 -7.96 -11.79 7.99
N SER A 100 -9.13 -11.73 7.39
CA SER A 100 -10.25 -12.63 7.69
C SER A 100 -11.06 -12.91 6.42
N ARG A 101 -11.88 -13.95 6.50
CA ARG A 101 -12.93 -14.20 5.52
C ARG A 101 -14.15 -13.34 5.83
N ALA A 102 -14.90 -12.99 4.79
CA ALA A 102 -16.14 -12.23 4.89
C ALA A 102 -17.20 -12.80 3.96
N GLU A 103 -18.45 -12.64 4.38
CA GLU A 103 -19.64 -12.96 3.61
C GLU A 103 -20.23 -11.66 3.05
N ILE A 104 -20.70 -11.67 1.81
CA ILE A 104 -21.50 -10.56 1.25
C ILE A 104 -22.95 -10.80 1.63
N LEU A 105 -23.52 -9.95 2.48
CA LEU A 105 -24.91 -10.07 2.87
C LEU A 105 -25.83 -9.42 1.83
N GLU A 106 -25.51 -8.18 1.46
CA GLU A 106 -26.35 -7.34 0.61
C GLU A 106 -25.45 -6.40 -0.21
N PHE A 107 -25.96 -5.98 -1.37
CA PHE A 107 -25.35 -4.93 -2.18
C PHE A 107 -26.43 -4.22 -2.97
N GLU A 108 -26.36 -2.89 -3.02
CA GLU A 108 -27.29 -2.03 -3.73
C GLU A 108 -26.52 -0.78 -4.19
N ASP A 109 -26.73 -0.37 -5.44
CA ASP A 109 -26.05 0.77 -6.08
C ASP A 109 -24.53 0.79 -5.88
N ASP A 110 -24.05 1.64 -4.95
CA ASP A 110 -22.64 1.88 -4.63
C ASP A 110 -22.20 1.30 -3.28
N MET A 111 -23.09 0.53 -2.62
CA MET A 111 -22.89 -0.02 -1.29
C MET A 111 -22.81 -1.55 -1.29
N VAL A 112 -21.92 -2.08 -0.45
CA VAL A 112 -21.81 -3.51 -0.16
C VAL A 112 -21.77 -3.71 1.34
N VAL A 113 -22.67 -4.56 1.85
CA VAL A 113 -22.72 -4.96 3.26
C VAL A 113 -21.98 -6.27 3.41
N LEU A 114 -20.92 -6.26 4.21
CA LEU A 114 -20.11 -7.43 4.52
C LEU A 114 -20.31 -7.85 5.97
N LYS A 115 -20.20 -9.15 6.23
CA LYS A 115 -20.10 -9.73 7.58
C LYS A 115 -18.74 -10.38 7.78
N THR A 116 -18.06 -10.05 8.88
CA THR A 116 -16.74 -10.62 9.20
C THR A 116 -16.42 -10.55 10.69
N LEU A 117 -15.20 -10.95 11.09
CA LEU A 117 -14.75 -10.93 12.48
C LEU A 117 -14.60 -9.49 13.00
N ASN A 118 -15.01 -9.24 14.24
CA ASN A 118 -14.94 -7.91 14.87
C ASN A 118 -13.53 -7.30 14.89
N ILE A 119 -12.48 -8.12 15.00
CA ILE A 119 -11.10 -7.63 14.92
C ILE A 119 -10.76 -7.07 13.52
N GLN A 120 -11.29 -7.68 12.45
CA GLN A 120 -11.18 -7.15 11.09
C GLN A 120 -11.95 -5.84 10.96
N LEU A 121 -13.17 -5.80 11.48
CA LEU A 121 -14.00 -4.59 11.48
C LEU A 121 -13.30 -3.42 12.15
N MET A 122 -12.58 -3.67 13.25
CA MET A 122 -11.82 -2.62 13.93
C MET A 122 -10.66 -2.12 13.06
N ALA A 123 -9.92 -3.03 12.43
CA ALA A 123 -8.85 -2.65 11.49
C ALA A 123 -9.40 -1.83 10.30
N MET A 124 -10.54 -2.24 9.74
CA MET A 124 -11.26 -1.52 8.68
C MET A 124 -11.66 -0.11 9.14
N LYS A 125 -12.26 0.02 10.34
CA LYS A 125 -12.67 1.29 10.94
C LYS A 125 -11.49 2.26 11.09
N ILE A 126 -10.39 1.80 11.67
CA ILE A 126 -9.18 2.61 11.88
C ILE A 126 -8.59 3.06 10.55
N GLN A 127 -8.47 2.16 9.57
CA GLN A 127 -7.91 2.50 8.26
C GLN A 127 -8.88 3.27 7.34
N LYS A 128 -10.17 3.34 7.69
CA LYS A 128 -11.26 3.95 6.91
C LYS A 128 -11.44 3.38 5.50
N ARG A 129 -10.90 2.18 5.26
CA ARG A 129 -10.95 1.47 3.97
C ARG A 129 -10.82 -0.02 4.20
N ALA A 130 -11.18 -0.79 3.19
CA ALA A 130 -11.00 -2.23 3.17
C ALA A 130 -10.43 -2.67 1.82
N PHE A 131 -9.62 -3.71 1.84
CA PHE A 131 -9.13 -4.37 0.63
C PHE A 131 -9.72 -5.76 0.56
N ILE A 132 -10.48 -6.04 -0.50
CA ILE A 132 -10.93 -7.39 -0.83
C ILE A 132 -9.87 -8.00 -1.73
N LEU A 133 -9.32 -9.14 -1.35
CA LEU A 133 -8.23 -9.74 -2.09
C LEU A 133 -8.71 -10.41 -3.38
N LYS A 134 -7.86 -10.39 -4.42
CA LYS A 134 -8.02 -11.23 -5.62
C LYS A 134 -8.16 -12.68 -5.16
N GLY A 135 -9.11 -13.39 -5.78
CA GLY A 135 -9.36 -14.80 -5.52
C GLY A 135 -10.14 -15.42 -6.67
N ASP A 136 -10.92 -16.45 -6.38
CA ASP A 136 -11.66 -17.19 -7.41
C ASP A 136 -12.80 -16.38 -8.05
N ILE A 137 -13.34 -15.40 -7.31
CA ILE A 137 -14.47 -14.57 -7.74
C ILE A 137 -13.99 -13.30 -8.42
N PHE A 138 -13.09 -12.57 -7.76
CA PHE A 138 -12.61 -11.28 -8.25
C PHE A 138 -11.29 -11.45 -8.98
N PRO A 139 -11.19 -11.03 -10.25
CA PRO A 139 -9.97 -11.17 -11.05
C PRO A 139 -8.83 -10.27 -10.54
N GLN A 140 -9.15 -9.29 -9.71
CA GLN A 140 -8.24 -8.32 -9.15
C GLN A 140 -8.75 -7.89 -7.76
N ASN A 141 -7.83 -7.41 -6.92
CA ASN A 141 -8.19 -6.85 -5.62
C ASN A 141 -9.20 -5.71 -5.77
N LEU A 142 -10.06 -5.53 -4.78
CA LEU A 142 -10.97 -4.39 -4.70
C LEU A 142 -10.59 -3.53 -3.51
N ARG A 143 -10.88 -2.23 -3.60
CA ARG A 143 -10.80 -1.30 -2.48
C ARG A 143 -12.17 -0.65 -2.29
N GLY A 144 -12.66 -0.69 -1.06
CA GLY A 144 -13.84 0.03 -0.62
C GLY A 144 -13.49 1.05 0.47
N GLU A 145 -14.30 2.08 0.59
CA GLU A 145 -14.27 3.05 1.69
C GLU A 145 -15.23 2.59 2.79
N VAL A 146 -14.78 2.65 4.04
CA VAL A 146 -15.61 2.21 5.17
C VAL A 146 -16.55 3.34 5.53
N ASP A 147 -17.85 3.09 5.37
CA ASP A 147 -18.90 4.05 5.72
C ASP A 147 -19.33 3.85 7.18
N THR A 148 -19.88 2.68 7.48
CA THR A 148 -20.42 2.36 8.81
C THR A 148 -19.98 0.97 9.25
N VAL A 149 -19.67 0.81 10.55
CA VAL A 149 -19.30 -0.48 11.17
C VAL A 149 -20.26 -0.76 12.32
N ASN A 150 -20.80 -1.97 12.37
CA ASN A 150 -21.63 -2.47 13.46
C ASN A 150 -20.96 -3.71 14.10
N PHE A 151 -20.39 -3.52 15.29
CA PHE A 151 -19.70 -4.57 16.01
C PHE A 151 -20.64 -5.57 16.70
N LEU A 152 -21.91 -5.24 16.90
CA LEU A 152 -22.88 -6.11 17.57
C LEU A 152 -23.33 -7.27 16.68
N ASN A 153 -23.51 -7.00 15.39
CA ASN A 153 -23.89 -8.01 14.39
C ASN A 153 -22.73 -8.42 13.46
N GLY A 154 -21.54 -7.82 13.65
CA GLY A 154 -20.33 -8.15 12.90
C GLY A 154 -20.37 -7.66 11.45
N THR A 155 -21.05 -6.55 11.15
CA THR A 155 -21.21 -6.05 9.78
C THR A 155 -20.51 -4.71 9.51
N VAL A 156 -20.25 -4.45 8.24
CA VAL A 156 -19.69 -3.20 7.73
C VAL A 156 -20.27 -2.87 6.37
N ILE A 157 -20.55 -1.58 6.16
CA ILE A 157 -20.97 -1.02 4.88
C ILE A 157 -19.74 -0.42 4.21
N LEU A 158 -19.44 -0.90 3.00
CA LEU A 158 -18.44 -0.33 2.12
C LEU A 158 -19.10 0.48 1.02
N LYS A 159 -18.51 1.63 0.69
CA LYS A 159 -18.87 2.48 -0.45
C LYS A 159 -17.72 2.57 -1.46
N ASN A 160 -18.01 3.07 -2.66
CA ASN A 160 -17.02 3.37 -3.69
C ASN A 160 -16.12 2.16 -4.03
N LEU A 161 -16.72 0.96 -4.08
CA LEU A 161 -15.99 -0.28 -4.33
C LEU A 161 -15.45 -0.28 -5.76
N ARG A 162 -14.13 -0.41 -5.90
CA ARG A 162 -13.45 -0.34 -7.20
C ARG A 162 -12.25 -1.28 -7.27
N TYR A 163 -11.88 -1.68 -8.48
CA TYR A 163 -10.66 -2.44 -8.70
C TYR A 163 -9.42 -1.67 -8.22
N TYR A 164 -8.55 -2.40 -7.54
CA TYR A 164 -7.31 -1.92 -6.95
C TYR A 164 -6.13 -2.68 -7.55
N PHE A 165 -5.33 -1.97 -8.34
CA PHE A 165 -4.25 -2.53 -9.17
C PHE A 165 -2.85 -2.37 -8.58
N ASP A 166 -2.73 -1.62 -7.48
CA ASP A 166 -1.47 -1.61 -6.74
C ASP A 166 -1.24 -3.01 -6.16
N THR A 167 0.00 -3.47 -6.13
CA THR A 167 0.38 -4.78 -5.57
C THR A 167 1.30 -4.60 -4.37
N SER A 168 1.48 -3.37 -3.88
CA SER A 168 2.36 -3.02 -2.76
C SER A 168 2.01 -3.76 -1.47
N PHE A 169 0.74 -4.08 -1.22
CA PHE A 169 0.34 -4.86 -0.04
C PHE A 169 0.83 -6.30 -0.10
N TYR A 170 0.91 -6.94 -1.28
CA TYR A 170 1.53 -8.27 -1.38
C TYR A 170 3.02 -8.21 -1.02
N LYS A 171 3.73 -7.16 -1.47
CA LYS A 171 5.13 -6.95 -1.06
C LYS A 171 5.26 -6.78 0.46
N ARG A 172 4.30 -6.09 1.10
CA ARG A 172 4.25 -5.97 2.58
C ARG A 172 3.86 -7.27 3.29
N MET A 173 3.26 -8.24 2.59
CA MET A 173 3.00 -9.57 3.13
C MET A 173 4.21 -10.50 3.00
N ASP A 174 4.96 -10.41 1.88
CA ASP A 174 6.19 -11.18 1.64
C ASP A 174 7.36 -10.66 2.50
N ASP A 175 7.47 -9.34 2.63
CA ASP A 175 8.43 -8.62 3.46
C ASP A 175 7.65 -7.88 4.55
N LEU A 176 7.32 -8.58 5.64
CA LEU A 176 6.54 -8.02 6.73
C LEU A 176 7.27 -6.82 7.33
N ARG A 177 6.60 -5.67 7.26
CA ARG A 177 7.06 -4.40 7.79
C ARG A 177 6.13 -3.95 8.89
N VAL A 178 6.64 -3.88 10.11
CA VAL A 178 5.87 -3.49 11.30
C VAL A 178 6.29 -2.13 11.81
N GLU A 179 5.36 -1.45 12.47
CA GLU A 179 5.56 -0.11 13.01
C GLU A 179 5.54 -0.18 14.55
N PRO A 180 6.60 0.31 15.22
CA PRO A 180 6.60 0.38 16.67
C PRO A 180 5.54 1.39 17.15
N LYS A 181 4.99 1.19 18.36
CA LYS A 181 3.91 2.02 18.91
C LYS A 181 4.35 3.48 19.00
N TYR A 182 5.59 3.65 19.41
CA TYR A 182 6.31 4.91 19.43
C TYR A 182 7.58 4.74 18.60
N PRO A 183 7.98 5.74 17.80
CA PRO A 183 9.22 5.68 17.05
C PRO A 183 10.42 5.42 17.97
N LEU A 184 11.31 4.52 17.58
CA LEU A 184 12.46 4.13 18.41
C LEU A 184 13.63 5.06 18.14
N TYR A 185 14.11 5.76 19.16
CA TYR A 185 15.24 6.67 19.02
C TYR A 185 16.53 5.90 18.69
N ILE A 186 17.29 6.43 17.74
CA ILE A 186 18.61 5.97 17.34
C ILE A 186 19.49 7.16 17.00
N ASN A 187 20.79 6.92 16.88
CA ASN A 187 21.68 7.82 16.15
C ASN A 187 22.16 7.13 14.89
N CYS A 188 22.11 7.87 13.81
CA CYS A 188 22.72 7.52 12.55
C CYS A 188 24.08 8.22 12.47
N ILE A 189 25.16 7.45 12.33
CA ILE A 189 26.52 7.97 12.27
C ILE A 189 27.10 7.69 10.89
N LYS A 190 27.45 8.76 10.18
CA LYS A 190 28.18 8.71 8.90
C LYS A 190 29.52 9.41 9.12
N GLU A 191 30.60 8.65 8.99
CA GLU A 191 31.96 9.14 9.29
C GLU A 191 32.06 9.74 10.71
N PHE A 192 32.18 11.07 10.82
CA PHE A 192 32.26 11.79 12.09
C PHE A 192 30.97 12.56 12.45
N SER A 193 29.97 12.52 11.58
CA SER A 193 28.70 13.21 11.78
C SER A 193 27.68 12.28 12.43
N ARG A 194 26.97 12.80 13.43
CA ARG A 194 25.91 12.11 14.16
C ARG A 194 24.58 12.81 13.90
N TYR A 195 23.58 12.03 13.51
CA TYR A 195 22.22 12.49 13.24
C TYR A 195 21.25 11.79 14.18
N GLU A 196 20.49 12.56 14.95
CA GLU A 196 19.37 12.03 15.73
C GLU A 196 18.26 11.57 14.79
N ALA A 197 17.76 10.36 15.01
CA ALA A 197 16.79 9.74 14.14
C ALA A 197 15.83 8.85 14.94
N TRP A 198 14.70 8.53 14.32
CA TRP A 198 13.70 7.65 14.90
C TRP A 198 13.27 6.58 13.91
N ILE A 199 13.41 5.30 14.29
CA ILE A 199 12.91 4.17 13.51
C ILE A 199 11.38 4.18 13.55
N VAL A 200 10.77 4.13 12.37
CA VAL A 200 9.31 4.17 12.17
C VAL A 200 8.77 2.89 11.53
N GLU A 201 9.63 2.10 10.87
CA GLU A 201 9.24 0.84 10.24
C GLU A 201 10.39 -0.17 10.35
N ILE A 202 10.06 -1.42 10.64
CA ILE A 202 11.02 -2.51 10.85
C ILE A 202 10.58 -3.72 10.05
N SER A 203 11.51 -4.30 9.29
CA SER A 203 11.40 -5.60 8.63
C SER A 203 12.57 -6.47 9.06
N LYS A 204 12.54 -7.74 8.67
CA LYS A 204 13.60 -8.73 8.96
C LYS A 204 15.01 -8.20 8.64
N ASN A 205 15.18 -7.55 7.49
CA ASN A 205 16.48 -7.10 6.99
C ASN A 205 16.51 -5.59 6.68
N ARG A 206 15.46 -4.85 7.03
CA ARG A 206 15.33 -3.44 6.66
C ARG A 206 14.81 -2.63 7.83
N ILE A 207 15.26 -1.38 7.90
CA ILE A 207 14.62 -0.37 8.74
C ILE A 207 14.33 0.88 7.92
N SER A 208 13.25 1.56 8.31
CA SER A 208 12.98 2.92 7.88
C SER A 208 13.03 3.84 9.09
N PHE A 209 13.71 4.97 8.96
CA PHE A 209 13.81 5.97 10.01
C PHE A 209 13.60 7.38 9.47
N ILE A 210 13.26 8.29 10.36
CA ILE A 210 13.09 9.71 10.08
C ILE A 210 14.13 10.54 10.82
N THR A 211 14.58 11.64 10.21
CA THR A 211 15.44 12.65 10.86
C THR A 211 15.20 14.03 10.22
N LYS A 212 15.58 15.10 10.93
CA LYS A 212 15.60 16.45 10.36
C LYS A 212 16.77 16.68 9.40
N SER A 213 17.78 15.81 9.45
CA SER A 213 18.99 15.93 8.61
C SER A 213 18.77 15.43 7.19
N GLY A 214 19.13 16.26 6.21
CA GLY A 214 19.14 15.93 4.79
C GLY A 214 20.50 15.42 4.28
N GLU A 215 21.45 15.12 5.16
CA GLU A 215 22.86 14.90 4.79
C GLU A 215 23.19 13.47 4.36
N LEU A 216 22.22 12.55 4.41
CA LEU A 216 22.39 11.17 3.98
C LEU A 216 21.89 11.00 2.54
N GLU A 217 22.58 10.17 1.79
CA GLU A 217 22.30 9.89 0.38
C GLU A 217 22.15 8.40 0.12
N ARG A 218 21.47 8.08 -0.99
CA ARG A 218 21.35 6.70 -1.46
C ARG A 218 22.73 6.09 -1.71
N GLY A 219 22.96 4.90 -1.17
CA GLY A 219 24.22 4.18 -1.25
C GLY A 219 25.14 4.39 -0.03
N ASP A 220 24.85 5.38 0.82
CA ASP A 220 25.60 5.58 2.05
C ASP A 220 25.55 4.35 2.96
N LEU A 221 26.68 4.03 3.58
CA LEU A 221 26.78 3.06 4.65
C LEU A 221 26.91 3.80 5.97
N VAL A 222 25.92 3.65 6.85
CA VAL A 222 25.84 4.36 8.13
C VAL A 222 25.85 3.37 9.30
N ASN A 223 26.40 3.78 10.43
CA ASN A 223 26.29 3.01 11.67
C ASN A 223 25.04 3.46 12.43
N ILE A 224 24.24 2.52 12.88
CA ILE A 224 23.06 2.76 13.72
C ILE A 224 23.42 2.42 15.16
N HIS A 225 23.26 3.38 16.07
CA HIS A 225 23.65 3.24 17.48
C HIS A 225 23.00 4.31 18.39
N PRO A 226 22.62 4.02 19.64
CA PRO A 226 22.17 2.72 20.12
C PRO A 226 20.72 2.51 19.70
N LEU A 227 20.37 1.30 19.27
CA LEU A 227 18.99 0.84 19.39
C LEU A 227 18.90 0.07 20.71
N PHE A 228 18.25 0.67 21.70
CA PHE A 228 18.00 -0.01 22.97
C PHE A 228 16.81 -0.95 22.83
N TRP A 229 17.03 -2.21 23.16
CA TRP A 229 15.99 -3.22 23.24
C TRP A 229 16.07 -3.90 24.60
N GLU A 230 15.08 -3.63 25.45
CA GLU A 230 15.08 -4.06 26.85
C GLU A 230 16.39 -3.56 27.52
N ASP A 231 17.25 -4.47 27.98
CA ASP A 231 18.53 -4.14 28.58
C ASP A 231 19.72 -4.33 27.61
N GLU A 232 19.46 -4.61 26.33
CA GLU A 232 20.49 -4.81 25.30
C GLU A 232 20.67 -3.56 24.40
N GLU A 233 21.93 -3.24 24.10
CA GLU A 233 22.31 -2.22 23.15
C GLU A 233 22.69 -2.87 21.81
N LEU A 234 21.95 -2.52 20.75
CA LEU A 234 22.20 -3.02 19.41
C LEU A 234 22.88 -1.95 18.55
N ALA A 235 23.91 -2.38 17.83
CA ALA A 235 24.63 -1.57 16.87
C ALA A 235 24.90 -2.36 15.58
N PHE A 236 24.60 -1.78 14.43
CA PHE A 236 24.75 -2.43 13.13
C PHE A 236 24.95 -1.40 12.03
N LYS A 237 25.37 -1.86 10.84
CA LYS A 237 25.48 -1.01 9.67
C LYS A 237 24.20 -1.07 8.85
N LEU A 238 23.88 0.05 8.20
CA LEU A 238 22.74 0.17 7.33
C LEU A 238 23.18 0.81 6.01
N LYS A 239 22.83 0.18 4.89
CA LYS A 239 23.00 0.77 3.57
C LYS A 239 21.73 1.50 3.17
N ILE A 240 21.81 2.82 2.97
CA ILE A 240 20.66 3.64 2.58
C ILE A 240 20.27 3.31 1.13
N GLU A 241 19.01 2.99 0.90
CA GLU A 241 18.49 2.63 -0.42
C GLU A 241 17.45 3.61 -0.96
N GLU A 242 16.66 4.18 -0.06
CA GLU A 242 15.57 5.10 -0.39
C GLU A 242 15.66 6.35 0.48
N ARG A 243 15.28 7.48 -0.12
CA ARG A 243 15.24 8.79 0.52
C ARG A 243 14.08 9.59 -0.05
N TYR A 244 13.31 10.23 0.82
CA TYR A 244 12.32 11.24 0.44
C TYR A 244 12.06 12.23 1.58
N PHE A 245 11.53 13.40 1.27
CA PHE A 245 11.13 14.40 2.25
C PHE A 245 9.61 14.42 2.38
N TYR A 246 9.10 14.32 3.60
CA TYR A 246 7.66 14.29 3.88
C TYR A 246 7.39 14.90 5.26
N GLU A 247 6.37 15.75 5.35
CA GLU A 247 5.90 16.37 6.61
C GLU A 247 7.01 16.98 7.50
N GLY A 248 8.04 17.59 6.89
CA GLY A 248 9.11 18.26 7.63
C GLY A 248 10.28 17.37 8.06
N TYR A 249 10.26 16.09 7.68
CA TYR A 249 11.32 15.13 7.98
C TYR A 249 11.86 14.49 6.70
N PHE A 250 13.14 14.14 6.73
CA PHE A 250 13.71 13.22 5.76
C PHE A 250 13.46 11.79 6.22
N HIS A 251 12.87 11.01 5.33
CA HIS A 251 12.67 9.58 5.48
C HIS A 251 13.79 8.84 4.76
N TYR A 252 14.38 7.88 5.44
CA TYR A 252 15.38 6.99 4.91
C TYR A 252 14.96 5.55 5.14
N SER A 253 15.16 4.71 4.14
CA SER A 253 15.01 3.26 4.27
C SER A 253 16.27 2.58 3.77
N GLY A 254 16.71 1.55 4.47
CA GLY A 254 17.94 0.85 4.14
C GLY A 254 17.89 -0.63 4.47
N GLU A 255 18.84 -1.35 3.88
CA GLU A 255 19.10 -2.75 4.18
C GLU A 255 20.16 -2.86 5.28
N MET A 256 19.91 -3.71 6.26
CA MET A 256 20.81 -3.96 7.37
C MET A 256 21.97 -4.85 6.92
N ASP A 257 23.18 -4.38 7.15
CA ASP A 257 24.40 -5.19 7.12
C ASP A 257 24.70 -5.58 8.58
N ALA A 258 24.08 -6.67 9.00
CA ALA A 258 24.01 -7.08 10.39
C ALA A 258 24.38 -8.55 10.57
N GLU A 259 25.00 -8.87 11.70
CA GLU A 259 25.31 -10.25 12.08
C GLU A 259 24.03 -11.02 12.41
N LYS A 260 24.07 -12.35 12.26
CA LYS A 260 22.93 -13.25 12.53
C LYS A 260 22.27 -12.99 13.91
N LYS A 261 23.05 -12.69 14.94
CA LYS A 261 22.52 -12.36 16.28
C LYS A 261 21.61 -11.14 16.26
N ILE A 262 21.94 -10.13 15.46
CA ILE A 262 21.13 -8.91 15.33
C ILE A 262 19.86 -9.21 14.53
N GLU A 263 19.97 -10.00 13.46
CA GLU A 263 18.79 -10.45 12.71
C GLU A 263 17.79 -11.22 13.61
N GLU A 264 18.28 -12.10 14.48
CA GLU A 264 17.46 -12.83 15.46
C GLU A 264 16.75 -11.86 16.44
N ARG A 265 17.43 -10.80 16.89
CA ARG A 265 16.81 -9.76 17.75
C ARG A 265 15.75 -8.94 17.02
N PHE A 266 15.97 -8.63 15.75
CA PHE A 266 14.96 -7.98 14.93
C PHE A 266 13.73 -8.86 14.72
N TYR A 267 13.91 -10.17 14.57
CA TYR A 267 12.80 -11.12 14.53
C TYR A 267 11.98 -11.09 15.84
N ASP A 268 12.66 -11.16 17.00
CA ASP A 268 11.99 -11.07 18.31
C ASP A 268 11.21 -9.76 18.48
N LEU A 269 11.80 -8.65 18.05
CA LEU A 269 11.18 -7.33 18.06
C LEU A 269 9.91 -7.28 17.17
N ILE A 270 9.98 -7.84 15.97
CA ILE A 270 8.84 -7.92 15.06
C ILE A 270 7.71 -8.74 15.68
N GLU A 271 8.01 -9.90 16.28
CA GLU A 271 7.00 -10.73 16.94
C GLU A 271 6.37 -10.05 18.17
N LYS A 272 7.16 -9.28 18.94
CA LYS A 272 6.62 -8.47 20.04
C LYS A 272 5.69 -7.37 19.52
N ILE A 273 6.11 -6.61 18.51
CA ILE A 273 5.26 -5.58 17.89
C ILE A 273 3.95 -6.18 17.35
N LYS A 274 4.01 -7.36 16.72
CA LYS A 274 2.79 -8.06 16.25
C LYS A 274 1.82 -8.37 17.37
N LYS A 275 2.32 -8.88 18.50
CA LYS A 275 1.50 -9.19 19.68
C LYS A 275 0.90 -7.91 20.27
N GLU A 276 1.70 -6.85 20.42
CA GLU A 276 1.23 -5.55 20.91
C GLU A 276 0.13 -4.98 20.02
N ALA A 277 0.34 -4.97 18.70
CA ALA A 277 -0.64 -4.46 17.74
C ALA A 277 -1.97 -5.22 17.80
N GLN A 278 -1.93 -6.55 17.96
CA GLN A 278 -3.14 -7.36 18.13
C GLN A 278 -3.84 -7.10 19.47
N THR A 279 -3.08 -6.93 20.55
CA THR A 279 -3.62 -6.61 21.88
C THR A 279 -4.30 -5.23 21.86
N GLU A 280 -3.63 -4.20 21.34
CA GLU A 280 -4.19 -2.86 21.20
C GLU A 280 -5.49 -2.89 20.38
N LEU A 281 -5.52 -3.61 19.26
CA LEU A 281 -6.71 -3.70 18.44
C LEU A 281 -7.89 -4.36 19.18
N LYS A 282 -7.62 -5.31 20.08
CA LYS A 282 -8.63 -5.93 20.94
C LYS A 282 -9.09 -5.00 22.06
N GLU A 283 -8.17 -4.22 22.64
CA GLU A 283 -8.49 -3.20 23.65
C GLU A 283 -9.38 -2.10 23.05
N GLU A 284 -9.04 -1.61 21.86
CA GLU A 284 -9.87 -0.68 21.09
C GLU A 284 -11.25 -1.27 20.81
N LEU A 285 -11.31 -2.54 20.39
CA LEU A 285 -12.58 -3.24 20.16
C LEU A 285 -13.44 -3.33 21.42
N ALA A 286 -12.84 -3.58 22.59
CA ALA A 286 -13.56 -3.72 23.84
C ALA A 286 -14.44 -2.50 24.17
N TYR A 287 -14.03 -1.29 23.76
CA TYR A 287 -14.83 -0.07 23.94
C TYR A 287 -16.17 -0.07 23.18
N TYR A 288 -16.28 -0.85 22.10
CA TYR A 288 -17.47 -0.87 21.24
C TYR A 288 -18.38 -2.08 21.46
N VAL A 289 -17.92 -3.08 22.22
CA VAL A 289 -18.67 -4.32 22.49
C VAL A 289 -18.97 -4.53 23.97
N ALA A 290 -18.46 -3.67 24.85
CA ALA A 290 -18.82 -3.60 26.26
C ALA A 290 -20.19 -2.92 26.45
#